data_AF-T0JW19-F1
#
_entry.id   AF-T0JW19-F1
#
_cell.length_a   1.000
_cell.length_b   1.000
_cell.length_c   1.000
_cell.angle_alpha   90.00
_cell.angle_beta   90.00
_cell.angle_gamma   90.00
#
_symmetry.space_group_name_H-M   'P 1'
#
loop_
_entity.id
_entity.type
_entity.pdbx_description
1 polymer ?
#
loop_
_entity_poly.entity_id
_entity_poly.type
_entity_poly.pdbx_seq_one_letter_code
_entity_poly.pdbx_strand_id
1 'polypeptide(L)' 'MERDPKVFVLGEDVGKKGGVFKATAGLYEQFGEARVMDTPLAESAIAGVGIGAAIGCKN' A
#
# COMPACT_ATOMS: atom_id res chain seq x y z
N MET A 1 -2.53 -3.71 9.80
CA MET A 1 -3.70 -3.17 9.09
C MET A 1 -5.00 -3.52 9.79
N GLU A 2 -5.12 -4.69 10.41
CA GLU A 2 -6.27 -5.08 11.24
C GLU A 2 -6.53 -4.13 12.42
N ARG A 3 -5.48 -3.74 13.16
CA ARG A 3 -5.60 -2.82 14.30
C ARG A 3 -6.08 -1.42 13.94
N ASP A 4 -5.74 -0.91 12.75
CA ASP A 4 -5.99 0.48 12.37
C ASP A 4 -6.48 0.55 10.92
N PRO A 5 -7.74 1.01 10.69
CA PRO A 5 -8.31 1.10 9.35
C PRO A 5 -7.64 2.15 8.45
N LYS A 6 -6.84 3.07 9.01
CA LYS A 6 -6.14 4.13 8.25
C LYS A 6 -4.82 3.64 7.62
N VAL A 7 -4.26 2.52 8.08
CA VAL A 7 -2.96 1.99 7.58
C VAL A 7 -3.15 1.23 6.28
N PHE A 8 -2.43 1.57 5.21
CA PHE A 8 -2.44 0.81 3.96
C PHE A 8 -1.02 0.60 3.45
N VAL A 9 -0.85 -0.24 2.43
CA VAL A 9 0.41 -0.41 1.70
C VAL A 9 0.20 -0.04 0.24
N LEU A 10 1.16 0.69 -0.32
CA LEU A 10 1.26 0.99 -1.74
C LEU A 10 2.70 0.78 -2.20
N GLY A 11 2.88 0.32 -3.43
CA GLY A 11 4.20 0.11 -4.00
C GLY A 11 4.17 -0.79 -5.21
N GLU A 12 5.33 -1.02 -5.80
CA GLU A 12 5.47 -1.89 -6.96
C GLU A 12 5.30 -3.36 -6.55
N ASP A 13 4.43 -4.07 -7.27
CA ASP A 13 4.12 -5.48 -7.08
C ASP A 13 3.55 -5.87 -5.70
N VAL A 14 3.28 -4.93 -4.79
CA VAL A 14 2.85 -5.23 -3.40
C VAL A 14 1.42 -5.73 -3.30
N GLY A 15 0.59 -5.51 -4.33
CA GLY A 15 -0.82 -5.89 -4.43
C GLY A 15 -1.02 -7.39 -4.64
N LYS A 16 -1.69 -7.78 -5.73
CA LYS A 16 -2.06 -9.19 -5.98
C LYS A 16 -0.87 -10.13 -6.05
N LYS A 17 0.29 -9.63 -6.48
CA LYS A 17 1.53 -10.43 -6.56
C LYS A 17 2.14 -10.68 -5.18
N GLY A 18 1.83 -9.88 -4.17
CA GLY A 18 2.33 -10.00 -2.80
C GLY A 18 3.80 -9.58 -2.63
N GLY A 19 4.33 -8.79 -3.56
CA GLY A 19 5.71 -8.34 -3.63
C GLY A 19 6.61 -9.32 -4.39
N VAL A 20 7.71 -8.80 -4.95
CA VAL A 20 8.75 -9.59 -5.64
C VAL A 20 9.33 -10.68 -4.72
N PHE A 21 9.52 -10.35 -3.44
CA PHE A 21 10.03 -11.27 -2.41
C PHE A 21 8.93 -11.85 -1.50
N LYS A 22 7.65 -11.72 -1.87
CA LYS A 22 6.50 -12.24 -1.11
C LYS A 22 6.30 -11.66 0.29
N ALA A 23 6.89 -10.50 0.59
CA ALA A 23 6.76 -9.84 1.89
C ALA A 23 5.32 -9.35 2.20
N THR A 24 4.48 -9.13 1.19
CA THR A 24 3.08 -8.70 1.33
C THR A 24 2.07 -9.74 0.84
N ALA A 25 2.50 -10.99 0.66
CA ALA A 25 1.62 -12.07 0.21
C ALA A 25 0.44 -12.27 1.17
N GLY A 26 -0.77 -12.44 0.62
CA GLY A 26 -2.01 -12.61 1.40
C GLY A 26 -2.68 -11.31 1.86
N LEU A 27 -1.96 -10.18 1.85
CA LEU A 27 -2.54 -8.91 2.31
C LEU A 27 -3.65 -8.42 1.37
N TYR A 28 -3.49 -8.59 0.06
CA TYR A 28 -4.50 -8.17 -0.92
C TYR A 28 -5.81 -8.92 -0.72
N GLU A 29 -5.75 -10.24 -0.51
CA GLU A 29 -6.92 -11.07 -0.25
C GLU A 29 -7.60 -10.71 1.08
N GLN A 30 -6.80 -10.39 2.10
CA GLN A 30 -7.32 -10.07 3.44
C GLN A 30 -7.92 -8.67 3.53
N PHE A 31 -7.33 -7.67 2.88
CA PHE A 31 -7.69 -6.25 3.09
C PHE A 31 -8.23 -5.54 1.85
N GLY A 32 -8.13 -6.16 0.68
CA GLY A 32 -8.66 -5.65 -0.58
C GLY A 32 -7.82 -4.55 -1.22
N GLU A 33 -8.22 -4.20 -2.44
CA GLU A 33 -7.51 -3.26 -3.32
C GLU A 33 -7.34 -1.87 -2.70
N ALA A 34 -8.33 -1.38 -1.95
CA ALA A 34 -8.26 -0.06 -1.32
C ALA A 34 -7.17 0.06 -0.23
N ARG A 35 -6.61 -1.06 0.22
CA ARG A 35 -5.65 -1.12 1.34
C ARG A 35 -4.31 -1.73 0.95
N VAL A 36 -4.22 -2.35 -0.23
CA VAL A 36 -3.01 -2.98 -0.78
C VAL A 36 -2.95 -2.67 -2.27
N MET A 37 -2.23 -1.61 -2.64
CA MET A 37 -2.30 -1.00 -3.97
C MET A 37 -1.00 -1.20 -4.75
N ASP A 38 -1.10 -1.76 -5.96
CA ASP A 38 -0.01 -1.76 -6.92
C ASP A 38 0.18 -0.35 -7.51
N THR A 39 1.43 0.06 -7.69
CA THR A 39 1.79 1.35 -8.31
C THR A 39 2.64 1.14 -9.57
N PRO A 40 2.66 2.11 -10.50
CA PRO A 40 3.65 2.13 -11.58
C PRO A 40 5.09 2.24 -11.04
N LEU A 41 6.07 1.97 -11.90
CA LEU A 41 7.49 2.24 -11.67
C LEU A 41 7.74 3.76 -11.64
N ALA A 42 7.50 4.39 -10.49
CA ALA A 42 7.54 5.84 -10.31
C ALA A 42 7.80 6.20 -8.84
N GLU A 43 9.02 5.97 -8.38
CA GLU A 43 9.42 5.97 -6.98
C GLU A 43 9.20 7.33 -6.31
N SER A 44 9.51 8.43 -7.00
CA SER A 44 9.25 9.78 -6.48
C SER A 44 7.76 10.04 -6.28
N ALA A 45 6.90 9.51 -7.15
CA ALA A 45 5.45 9.62 -7.02
C ALA A 45 4.93 8.74 -5.86
N ILE A 46 5.40 7.50 -5.76
CA ILE A 46 5.08 6.59 -4.64
C ILE A 46 5.41 7.26 -3.31
N ALA A 47 6.62 7.82 -3.18
CA ALA A 47 7.04 8.53 -1.98
C ALA A 47 6.19 9.78 -1.73
N GLY A 48 5.93 10.59 -2.75
CA GLY A 48 5.10 11.80 -2.64
C GLY A 48 3.67 11.49 -2.20
N VAL A 49 3.04 10.47 -2.77
CA VAL A 49 1.70 10.00 -2.38
C VAL A 49 1.71 9.50 -0.94
N GLY A 50 2.70 8.71 -0.55
CA GLY A 50 2.85 8.24 0.84
C GLY A 50 2.96 9.39 1.84
N ILE A 51 3.76 10.41 1.53
CA ILE A 51 3.90 11.62 2.36
C ILE A 51 2.57 12.38 2.42
N GLY A 52 1.93 12.62 1.29
CA GLY A 52 0.65 13.33 1.21
C GLY A 52 -0.46 12.63 1.99
N ALA A 53 -0.55 11.31 1.87
CA ALA A 53 -1.51 10.50 2.62
C ALA A 53 -1.26 10.55 4.13
N ALA A 54 0.00 10.51 4.56
CA ALA A 54 0.36 10.63 5.98
C ALA A 54 -0.01 11.99 6.57
N ILE A 55 0.25 13.09 5.85
CA ILE A 55 -0.10 14.45 6.28
C ILE A 55 -1.63 14.67 6.25
N GLY A 56 -2.30 14.17 5.21
CA GLY A 56 -3.74 14.36 4.99
C GLY A 56 -4.63 13.54 5.90
N CYS A 57 -4.07 12.55 6.63
CA CYS A 57 -4.80 11.70 7.55
C CYS A 57 -5.25 12.51 8.78
N LYS A 58 -6.43 13.13 8.71
CA LYS A 58 -7.03 13.83 9.85
C LYS A 58 -7.62 12.83 10.85
N ASN A 59 -7.61 13.22 12.13
CA ASN A 59 -8.04 12.42 13.28
C ASN A 59 -9.51 11.98 13.16
#